data_AF-B4SG72-F1
#
_entry.id   AF-B4SG72-F1
#
_cell.length_a   1.000
_cell.length_b   1.000
_cell.length_c   1.000
_cell.angle_alpha   90.00
_cell.angle_beta   90.00
_cell.angle_gamma   90.00
#
_symmetry.space_group_name_H-M   'P 1'
#
loop_
_entity.id
_entity.type
_entity.pdbx_description
1 polymer ?
#
loop_
_entity_poly.entity_id
_entity_poly.type
_entity_poly.pdbx_seq_one_letter_code
_entity_poly.pdbx_strand_id
1 'polypeptide(L)'
;MPRGARLDAPGTLHHVMVRGIEGCRIVMDDTDRDQFVLRMGRLAKATGTEIYAWALMINHAHILLKSSEEGLSSFMRKLLSGYATVYNRRHKRYGHLFQNRYKSIVCEEEPYFVRLVSYIHLNPLRAGIVHSLEELDQHRWSGHAVIMKQCNHEWQESDFVLRFFGEKEGMAREAYRLFVEAESRKGEQPELTGGGLIRSTGGWSEVKSLRQRGEKQFGDERILGSSAFVREILDQADDSVKALIPASNFSQDAAEELRKRCGECGVALQLMESGSKRDECTALRKELAVKFIREFGLSYAETARQLGVSTSAVNQIFRRLARTTLFILMTIVTLSACNGAAPPTITEKPKAMTEKQHPANPYYSRTDTTSLNLSDAIWKEVLSPAVYEVARHGSTEQAFSGKYWDYEGRGSYFCAACGNMLFRSDAKFATTCGWPSFFETLRPNSVLYRKDSSFGMERTEVVCGRCKAHLGHVFDDGPPPTGKRFCMNSVILEFEPDKSSSKKQP
;
A
#
# COMPACT_ATOMS: atom_id res chain seq x y z
N MET A 1 -3.20 11.57 4.06
CA MET A 1 -4.64 11.53 3.77
C MET A 1 -5.37 10.30 4.34
N PRO A 2 -6.66 10.41 4.73
CA PRO A 2 -7.55 9.26 4.79
C PRO A 2 -7.63 8.68 3.39
N ARG A 3 -7.28 7.40 3.27
CA ARG A 3 -7.27 6.72 1.98
C ARG A 3 -8.68 6.70 1.42
N GLY A 4 -8.85 7.05 0.14
CA GLY A 4 -10.13 6.91 -0.55
C GLY A 4 -10.74 5.53 -0.31
N ALA A 5 -12.08 5.49 -0.19
CA ALA A 5 -12.81 4.24 -0.05
C ALA A 5 -12.44 3.31 -1.21
N ARG A 6 -12.34 2.00 -0.90
CA ARG A 6 -12.21 1.01 -1.97
C ARG A 6 -13.54 0.98 -2.70
N LEU A 7 -13.48 1.09 -4.02
CA LEU A 7 -14.62 0.85 -4.89
C LEU A 7 -14.82 -0.67 -4.87
N ASP A 8 -15.85 -1.14 -4.21
CA ASP A 8 -16.16 -2.55 -4.03
C ASP A 8 -17.67 -2.66 -3.81
N ALA A 9 -18.35 -3.29 -4.76
CA ALA A 9 -19.72 -3.75 -4.65
C ALA A 9 -19.74 -5.25 -4.96
N PRO A 10 -20.64 -6.06 -4.38
CA PRO A 10 -20.78 -7.46 -4.75
C PRO A 10 -20.88 -7.62 -6.27
N GLY A 11 -20.14 -8.58 -6.83
CA GLY A 11 -20.06 -8.78 -8.26
C GLY A 11 -19.04 -7.87 -8.97
N THR A 12 -18.23 -7.07 -8.27
CA THR A 12 -17.22 -6.23 -8.93
C THR A 12 -15.98 -7.07 -9.26
N LEU A 13 -15.50 -6.96 -10.50
CA LEU A 13 -14.24 -7.58 -10.94
C LEU A 13 -13.05 -6.75 -10.47
N HIS A 14 -12.08 -7.42 -9.84
CA HIS A 14 -10.90 -6.79 -9.26
C HIS A 14 -9.60 -7.46 -9.69
N HIS A 15 -8.64 -6.64 -10.16
CA HIS A 15 -7.23 -7.02 -10.20
C HIS A 15 -6.54 -6.61 -8.90
N VAL A 16 -6.18 -7.60 -8.11
CA VAL A 16 -5.58 -7.44 -6.78
C VAL A 16 -4.09 -7.76 -6.83
N MET A 17 -3.30 -6.90 -6.18
CA MET A 17 -1.86 -7.06 -6.03
C MET A 17 -1.47 -6.98 -4.55
N VAL A 18 -0.68 -7.96 -4.12
CA VAL A 18 -0.14 -8.05 -2.75
C VAL A 18 1.37 -8.18 -2.82
N ARG A 19 2.09 -7.45 -1.96
CA ARG A 19 3.57 -7.43 -1.97
C ARG A 19 4.11 -7.55 -0.55
N GLY A 20 5.23 -8.26 -0.39
CA GLY A 20 5.94 -8.40 0.88
C GLY A 20 6.58 -7.09 1.31
N ILE A 21 6.64 -6.86 2.63
CA ILE A 21 7.23 -5.66 3.23
C ILE A 21 8.63 -5.40 2.64
N GLU A 22 8.93 -4.17 2.22
CA GLU A 22 10.21 -3.82 1.57
C GLU A 22 10.60 -4.69 0.34
N GLY A 23 9.61 -5.30 -0.34
CA GLY A 23 9.89 -6.22 -1.45
C GLY A 23 10.45 -7.56 -1.00
N CYS A 24 10.42 -7.85 0.31
CA CYS A 24 10.86 -9.12 0.88
C CYS A 24 10.03 -10.30 0.38
N ARG A 25 10.63 -11.48 0.47
CA ARG A 25 9.98 -12.75 0.15
C ARG A 25 8.74 -12.96 1.03
N ILE A 26 7.64 -13.33 0.39
CA ILE A 26 6.41 -13.79 1.05
C ILE A 26 6.29 -15.31 1.04
N VAL A 27 7.15 -16.01 0.29
CA VAL A 27 7.31 -17.46 0.25
C VAL A 27 8.80 -17.80 0.28
N MET A 28 9.19 -18.78 1.09
CA MET A 28 10.58 -19.28 1.16
C MET A 28 10.77 -20.58 0.40
N ASP A 29 9.73 -21.41 0.35
CA ASP A 29 9.73 -22.74 -0.25
C ASP A 29 8.31 -23.13 -0.72
N ASP A 30 8.18 -24.33 -1.30
CA ASP A 30 6.92 -24.83 -1.86
C ASP A 30 5.83 -25.04 -0.80
N THR A 31 6.18 -25.35 0.43
CA THR A 31 5.19 -25.47 1.51
C THR A 31 4.56 -24.11 1.83
N ASP A 32 5.30 -23.01 1.74
CA ASP A 32 4.71 -21.67 1.89
C ASP A 32 3.73 -21.37 0.75
N ARG A 33 4.11 -21.75 -0.48
CA ARG A 33 3.27 -21.58 -1.66
C ARG A 33 1.98 -22.39 -1.54
N ASP A 34 2.07 -23.65 -1.13
CA ASP A 34 0.92 -24.51 -0.84
C ASP A 34 0.00 -23.88 0.20
N GLN A 35 0.54 -23.39 1.32
CA GLN A 35 -0.26 -22.75 2.38
C GLN A 35 -0.99 -21.50 1.87
N PHE A 36 -0.35 -20.70 1.01
CA PHE A 36 -0.99 -19.53 0.40
C PHE A 36 -2.15 -19.93 -0.52
N VAL A 37 -1.87 -20.81 -1.48
CA VAL A 37 -2.82 -21.21 -2.53
C VAL A 37 -3.99 -22.02 -1.94
N LEU A 38 -3.72 -22.97 -1.04
CA LEU A 38 -4.77 -23.73 -0.36
C LEU A 38 -5.68 -22.84 0.48
N ARG A 39 -5.10 -21.83 1.17
CA ARG A 39 -5.90 -20.88 1.94
C ARG A 39 -6.78 -20.03 1.04
N MET A 40 -6.22 -19.52 -0.06
CA MET A 40 -6.96 -18.74 -1.05
C MET A 40 -8.14 -19.52 -1.60
N GLY A 41 -7.93 -20.77 -2.02
CA GLY A 41 -9.00 -21.63 -2.53
C GLY A 41 -10.08 -21.97 -1.50
N ARG A 42 -9.69 -22.26 -0.25
CA ARG A 42 -10.67 -22.50 0.83
C ARG A 42 -11.53 -21.28 1.10
N LEU A 43 -10.93 -20.09 1.09
CA LEU A 43 -11.67 -18.84 1.29
C LEU A 43 -12.60 -18.57 0.10
N ALA A 44 -12.12 -18.77 -1.13
CA ALA A 44 -12.91 -18.56 -2.34
C ALA A 44 -14.20 -19.39 -2.32
N LYS A 45 -14.08 -20.69 -2.03
CA LYS A 45 -15.24 -21.59 -1.87
C LYS A 45 -16.14 -21.17 -0.69
N ALA A 46 -15.57 -20.75 0.44
CA ALA A 46 -16.34 -20.40 1.64
C ALA A 46 -17.13 -19.09 1.50
N THR A 47 -16.60 -18.11 0.76
CA THR A 47 -17.21 -16.79 0.60
C THR A 47 -17.98 -16.64 -0.71
N GLY A 48 -17.94 -17.64 -1.61
CA GLY A 48 -18.47 -17.53 -2.96
C GLY A 48 -17.71 -16.52 -3.83
N THR A 49 -16.44 -16.25 -3.52
CA THR A 49 -15.60 -15.33 -4.29
C THR A 49 -15.04 -16.08 -5.49
N GLU A 50 -15.40 -15.65 -6.69
CA GLU A 50 -14.95 -16.25 -7.94
C GLU A 50 -13.52 -15.78 -8.26
N ILE A 51 -12.61 -16.71 -8.55
CA ILE A 51 -11.23 -16.38 -8.93
C ILE A 51 -10.98 -16.89 -10.34
N TYR A 52 -10.64 -15.99 -11.26
CA TYR A 52 -10.44 -16.32 -12.68
C TYR A 52 -8.97 -16.54 -13.04
N ALA A 53 -8.06 -15.77 -12.45
CA ALA A 53 -6.63 -15.85 -12.73
C ALA A 53 -5.79 -15.49 -11.51
N TRP A 54 -4.61 -16.10 -11.37
CA TRP A 54 -3.68 -15.78 -10.29
C TRP A 54 -2.24 -16.16 -10.64
N ALA A 55 -1.29 -15.51 -9.97
CA ALA A 55 0.13 -15.86 -10.03
C ALA A 55 0.79 -15.52 -8.69
N LEU A 56 1.45 -16.50 -8.08
CA LEU A 56 2.18 -16.36 -6.83
C LEU A 56 3.68 -16.30 -7.09
N MET A 57 4.26 -15.14 -6.81
CA MET A 57 5.68 -14.86 -6.97
C MET A 57 6.41 -14.99 -5.64
N ILE A 58 7.74 -14.87 -5.65
CA ILE A 58 8.56 -14.98 -4.44
C ILE A 58 8.20 -13.89 -3.41
N ASN A 59 7.96 -12.66 -3.86
CA ASN A 59 7.73 -11.49 -3.01
C ASN A 59 6.39 -10.79 -3.22
N HIS A 60 5.54 -11.27 -4.13
CA HIS A 60 4.23 -10.67 -4.40
C HIS A 60 3.27 -11.70 -5.02
N ALA A 61 1.99 -11.37 -5.11
CA ALA A 61 1.02 -12.16 -5.86
C ALA A 61 0.03 -11.26 -6.58
N HIS A 62 -0.46 -11.75 -7.72
CA HIS A 62 -1.53 -11.14 -8.52
C HIS A 62 -2.74 -12.07 -8.50
N ILE A 63 -3.94 -11.49 -8.34
CA ILE A 63 -5.20 -12.24 -8.30
C ILE A 63 -6.26 -11.44 -9.07
N LEU A 64 -6.95 -12.08 -10.01
CA LEU A 64 -8.15 -11.55 -10.66
C LEU A 64 -9.36 -12.28 -10.10
N LEU A 65 -10.23 -11.55 -9.42
CA LEU A 65 -11.36 -12.12 -8.70
C LEU A 65 -12.60 -11.23 -8.79
N LYS A 66 -13.78 -11.84 -8.70
CA LYS A 66 -15.06 -11.13 -8.53
C LYS A 66 -15.44 -11.15 -7.07
N SER A 67 -15.67 -9.97 -6.48
CA SER A 67 -16.08 -9.89 -5.08
C SER A 67 -17.46 -10.53 -4.88
N SER A 68 -17.65 -11.19 -3.75
CA SER A 68 -18.96 -11.72 -3.34
C SER A 68 -19.66 -10.74 -2.39
N GLU A 69 -20.82 -11.13 -1.85
CA GLU A 69 -21.60 -10.35 -0.88
C GLU A 69 -20.80 -9.95 0.38
N GLU A 70 -19.79 -10.73 0.77
CA GLU A 70 -18.90 -10.37 1.89
C GLU A 70 -17.93 -9.21 1.57
N GLY A 71 -17.77 -8.88 0.28
CA GLY A 71 -16.86 -7.87 -0.22
C GLY A 71 -15.38 -8.29 -0.26
N LEU A 72 -14.62 -7.66 -1.16
CA LEU A 72 -13.19 -7.86 -1.35
C LEU A 72 -12.39 -7.63 -0.06
N SER A 73 -12.78 -6.63 0.74
CA SER A 73 -12.06 -6.29 1.97
C SER A 73 -12.10 -7.39 3.03
N SER A 74 -13.24 -8.08 3.18
CA SER A 74 -13.37 -9.22 4.10
C SER A 74 -12.49 -10.38 3.63
N PHE A 75 -12.63 -10.75 2.36
CA PHE A 75 -11.86 -11.82 1.72
C PHE A 75 -10.35 -11.63 1.88
N MET A 76 -9.83 -10.47 1.45
CA MET A 76 -8.40 -10.19 1.49
C MET A 76 -7.84 -10.11 2.90
N ARG A 77 -8.62 -9.61 3.87
CA ARG A 77 -8.21 -9.61 5.29
C ARG A 77 -8.06 -11.03 5.81
N LYS A 78 -9.03 -11.92 5.54
CA LYS A 78 -9.01 -13.34 5.93
C LYS A 78 -7.84 -14.09 5.26
N LEU A 79 -7.55 -13.80 4.00
CA LEU A 79 -6.44 -14.38 3.24
C LEU A 79 -5.09 -13.95 3.83
N LEU A 80 -4.80 -12.65 3.79
CA LEU A 80 -3.45 -12.13 4.08
C LEU A 80 -3.08 -12.24 5.55
N SER A 81 -4.00 -11.91 6.46
CA SER A 81 -3.71 -11.97 7.91
C SER A 81 -3.49 -13.40 8.36
N GLY A 82 -4.30 -14.33 7.85
CA GLY A 82 -4.15 -15.74 8.20
C GLY A 82 -2.90 -16.37 7.60
N TYR A 83 -2.57 -16.06 6.35
CA TYR A 83 -1.32 -16.52 5.75
C TYR A 83 -0.10 -15.97 6.48
N ALA A 84 -0.06 -14.65 6.75
CA ALA A 84 1.04 -14.02 7.47
C ALA A 84 1.27 -14.63 8.86
N THR A 85 0.19 -15.03 9.54
CA THR A 85 0.28 -15.71 10.85
C THR A 85 0.96 -17.07 10.73
N VAL A 86 0.57 -17.88 9.75
CA VAL A 86 1.17 -19.21 9.52
C VAL A 86 2.64 -19.08 9.10
N TYR A 87 2.91 -18.19 8.15
CA TYR A 87 4.26 -17.88 7.67
C TYR A 87 5.18 -17.43 8.82
N ASN A 88 4.75 -16.45 9.61
CA ASN A 88 5.54 -15.92 10.72
C ASN A 88 5.83 -16.98 11.78
N ARG A 89 4.84 -17.82 12.10
CA ARG A 89 5.02 -18.93 13.05
C ARG A 89 6.05 -19.94 12.54
N ARG A 90 5.96 -20.32 11.26
CA ARG A 90 6.87 -21.29 10.64
C ARG A 90 8.31 -20.78 10.59
N HIS A 91 8.49 -19.53 10.19
CA HIS A 91 9.81 -18.91 10.01
C HIS A 91 10.34 -18.19 11.25
N LYS A 92 9.67 -18.35 12.41
CA LYS A 92 10.03 -17.69 13.68
C LYS A 92 10.18 -16.17 13.53
N ARG A 93 9.36 -15.57 12.67
CA ARG A 93 9.31 -14.13 12.42
C ARG A 93 8.23 -13.46 13.26
N TYR A 94 8.42 -12.17 13.50
CA TYR A 94 7.44 -11.30 14.15
C TYR A 94 7.19 -10.07 13.28
N GLY A 95 5.99 -9.51 13.36
CA GLY A 95 5.62 -8.30 12.62
C GLY A 95 4.88 -8.58 11.31
N HIS A 96 4.80 -7.55 10.45
CA HIS A 96 4.05 -7.60 9.21
C HIS A 96 4.81 -8.36 8.11
N LEU A 97 4.08 -9.19 7.35
CA LEU A 97 4.63 -9.86 6.18
C LEU A 97 4.41 -9.03 4.90
N PHE A 98 3.24 -8.41 4.76
CA PHE A 98 2.84 -7.66 3.57
C PHE A 98 2.99 -6.14 3.76
N GLN A 99 3.27 -5.43 2.67
CA GLN A 99 3.26 -3.97 2.60
C GLN A 99 1.82 -3.45 2.72
N ASN A 100 1.60 -2.50 3.64
CA ASN A 100 0.39 -1.69 3.71
C ASN A 100 -0.91 -2.50 3.48
N ARG A 101 -1.85 -1.94 2.71
CA ARG A 101 -3.04 -2.63 2.19
C ARG A 101 -2.72 -3.13 0.79
N TYR A 102 -3.33 -4.25 0.39
CA TYR A 102 -3.32 -4.70 -1.00
C TYR A 102 -3.81 -3.60 -1.96
N LYS A 103 -3.23 -3.54 -3.17
CA LYS A 103 -3.73 -2.70 -4.27
C LYS A 103 -4.89 -3.47 -4.93
N SER A 104 -5.96 -2.76 -5.28
CA SER A 104 -7.09 -3.30 -6.04
C SER A 104 -7.45 -2.30 -7.13
N ILE A 105 -7.66 -2.80 -8.34
CA ILE A 105 -8.13 -2.05 -9.50
C ILE A 105 -9.45 -2.70 -9.91
N VAL A 106 -10.52 -1.92 -10.01
CA VAL A 106 -11.81 -2.36 -10.57
C VAL A 106 -11.64 -2.52 -12.07
N CYS A 107 -12.11 -3.62 -12.65
CA CYS A 107 -11.97 -3.91 -14.07
C CYS A 107 -13.34 -4.04 -14.73
N GLU A 108 -13.51 -3.45 -15.91
CA GLU A 108 -14.65 -3.71 -16.78
C GLU A 108 -14.51 -5.11 -17.38
N GLU A 109 -15.56 -5.94 -17.29
CA GLU A 109 -15.50 -7.36 -17.64
C GLU A 109 -15.27 -7.60 -19.15
N GLU A 110 -15.80 -6.76 -20.04
CA GLU A 110 -15.87 -7.12 -21.46
C GLU A 110 -14.69 -6.66 -22.36
N PRO A 111 -13.96 -5.55 -22.12
CA PRO A 111 -12.84 -5.18 -22.98
C PRO A 111 -11.47 -5.73 -22.55
N TYR A 112 -11.28 -6.06 -21.27
CA TYR A 112 -9.93 -6.33 -20.72
C TYR A 112 -9.76 -7.70 -20.08
N PHE A 113 -10.84 -8.45 -19.86
CA PHE A 113 -10.79 -9.67 -19.06
C PHE A 113 -9.77 -10.69 -19.55
N VAL A 114 -9.84 -11.11 -20.82
CA VAL A 114 -8.90 -12.11 -21.37
C VAL A 114 -7.44 -11.61 -21.37
N ARG A 115 -7.23 -10.30 -21.58
CA ARG A 115 -5.91 -9.67 -21.52
C ARG A 115 -5.37 -9.60 -20.11
N LEU A 116 -6.21 -9.36 -19.10
CA LEU A 116 -5.83 -9.39 -17.69
C LEU A 116 -5.48 -10.80 -17.23
N VAL A 117 -6.26 -11.80 -17.66
CA VAL A 117 -5.97 -13.21 -17.40
C VAL A 117 -4.59 -13.57 -17.95
N SER A 118 -4.30 -13.28 -19.23
CA SER A 118 -2.99 -13.58 -19.83
C SER A 118 -1.87 -12.77 -19.16
N TYR A 119 -2.09 -11.48 -18.90
CA TYR A 119 -1.14 -10.62 -18.18
C TYR A 119 -0.75 -11.22 -16.83
N ILE A 120 -1.72 -11.70 -16.06
CA ILE A 120 -1.48 -12.30 -14.75
C ILE A 120 -0.70 -13.60 -14.88
N HIS A 121 -1.14 -14.47 -15.79
CA HIS A 121 -0.52 -15.77 -16.03
C HIS A 121 0.90 -15.68 -16.59
N LEU A 122 1.25 -14.59 -17.28
CA LEU A 122 2.61 -14.35 -17.79
C LEU A 122 3.60 -13.80 -16.75
N ASN A 123 3.16 -13.46 -15.52
CA ASN A 123 4.08 -12.90 -14.51
C ASN A 123 5.26 -13.81 -14.15
N PRO A 124 5.11 -15.14 -13.97
CA PRO A 124 6.25 -16.02 -13.73
C PRO A 124 7.31 -15.94 -14.83
N LEU A 125 6.89 -15.89 -16.10
CA LEU A 125 7.78 -15.77 -17.25
C LEU A 125 8.46 -14.39 -17.28
N ARG A 126 7.69 -13.31 -17.11
CA ARG A 126 8.20 -11.93 -17.12
C ARG A 126 9.17 -11.64 -15.98
N ALA A 127 8.98 -12.28 -14.82
CA ALA A 127 9.89 -12.16 -13.69
C ALA A 127 11.11 -13.10 -13.79
N GLY A 128 11.22 -13.90 -14.85
CA GLY A 128 12.30 -14.88 -15.04
C GLY A 128 12.29 -16.03 -14.04
N ILE A 129 11.12 -16.35 -13.43
CA ILE A 129 10.95 -17.53 -12.58
C ILE A 129 10.88 -18.80 -13.44
N VAL A 130 10.28 -18.68 -14.62
CA VAL A 130 10.31 -19.67 -15.70
C VAL A 130 10.88 -19.01 -16.95
N HIS A 131 11.44 -19.80 -17.84
CA HIS A 131 12.19 -19.31 -19.00
C HIS A 131 11.53 -19.61 -20.35
N SER A 132 10.45 -20.41 -20.34
CA SER A 132 9.71 -20.79 -21.54
C SER A 132 8.21 -20.93 -21.25
N LEU A 133 7.40 -21.02 -22.31
CA LEU A 133 5.97 -21.30 -22.17
C LEU A 133 5.74 -22.75 -21.72
N GLU A 134 6.59 -23.68 -22.14
CA GLU A 134 6.56 -25.07 -21.69
C GLU A 134 6.78 -25.19 -20.17
N GLU A 135 7.71 -24.41 -19.62
CA GLU A 135 7.91 -24.32 -18.17
C GLU A 135 6.73 -23.64 -17.48
N LEU A 136 6.14 -22.61 -18.10
CA LEU A 136 4.98 -21.91 -17.56
C LEU A 136 3.76 -22.83 -17.43
N ASP A 137 3.55 -23.73 -18.39
CA ASP A 137 2.45 -24.71 -18.37
C ASP A 137 2.45 -25.56 -17.11
N GLN A 138 3.65 -25.99 -16.73
CA GLN A 138 3.88 -26.88 -15.59
C GLN A 138 4.05 -26.08 -14.29
N HIS A 139 4.08 -24.75 -14.37
CA HIS A 139 4.30 -23.88 -13.21
C HIS A 139 3.07 -23.83 -12.30
N ARG A 140 3.01 -24.75 -11.35
CA ARG A 140 1.89 -24.96 -10.40
C ARG A 140 1.49 -23.73 -9.58
N TRP A 141 2.32 -22.69 -9.53
CA TRP A 141 2.09 -21.46 -8.75
C TRP A 141 1.47 -20.33 -9.58
N SER A 142 0.86 -20.68 -10.70
CA SER A 142 0.01 -19.81 -11.51
C SER A 142 -1.27 -20.52 -11.92
N GLY A 143 -2.36 -19.75 -12.04
CA GLY A 143 -3.61 -20.23 -12.61
C GLY A 143 -3.50 -20.67 -14.07
N HIS A 144 -2.40 -20.35 -14.75
CA HIS A 144 -2.09 -20.89 -16.08
C HIS A 144 -2.02 -22.41 -16.07
N ALA A 145 -1.31 -22.99 -15.11
CA ALA A 145 -1.17 -24.45 -14.99
C ALA A 145 -2.51 -25.15 -14.73
N VAL A 146 -3.47 -24.45 -14.11
CA VAL A 146 -4.84 -24.96 -13.91
C VAL A 146 -5.60 -24.99 -15.24
N ILE A 147 -5.55 -23.90 -16.02
CA ILE A 147 -6.14 -23.85 -17.36
C ILE A 147 -5.55 -24.95 -18.25
N MET A 148 -4.23 -25.17 -18.17
CA MET A 148 -3.49 -26.18 -18.93
C MET A 148 -3.64 -27.62 -18.38
N LYS A 149 -4.47 -27.83 -17.35
CA LYS A 149 -4.70 -29.14 -16.69
C LYS A 149 -3.43 -29.80 -16.14
N GLN A 150 -2.41 -29.02 -15.79
CA GLN A 150 -1.18 -29.49 -15.15
C GLN A 150 -1.26 -29.52 -13.62
N CYS A 151 -2.18 -28.75 -13.03
CA CYS A 151 -2.54 -28.87 -11.60
C CYS A 151 -4.05 -28.70 -11.38
N ASN A 152 -4.56 -29.24 -10.26
CA ASN A 152 -5.98 -29.20 -9.94
C ASN A 152 -6.29 -28.16 -8.86
N HIS A 153 -7.02 -27.12 -9.25
CA HIS A 153 -7.59 -26.12 -8.35
C HIS A 153 -9.02 -25.79 -8.80
N GLU A 154 -9.97 -26.65 -8.42
CA GLU A 154 -11.40 -26.53 -8.76
C GLU A 154 -12.07 -25.21 -8.35
N TRP A 155 -11.45 -24.45 -7.45
CA TRP A 155 -11.95 -23.14 -7.02
C TRP A 155 -11.58 -22.01 -8.01
N GLN A 156 -10.75 -22.28 -9.01
CA GLN A 156 -10.49 -21.36 -10.11
C GLN A 156 -11.52 -21.59 -11.21
N GLU A 157 -12.17 -20.51 -11.63
CA GLU A 157 -13.21 -20.46 -12.66
C GLU A 157 -12.63 -20.65 -14.08
N SER A 158 -11.98 -21.79 -14.30
CA SER A 158 -11.28 -22.12 -15.55
C SER A 158 -12.24 -22.26 -16.72
N ASP A 159 -13.42 -22.85 -16.48
CA ASP A 159 -14.46 -23.01 -17.51
C ASP A 159 -14.98 -21.65 -17.97
N PHE A 160 -15.15 -20.70 -17.05
CA PHE A 160 -15.55 -19.34 -17.40
C PHE A 160 -14.51 -18.67 -18.30
N VAL A 161 -13.22 -18.77 -17.94
CA VAL A 161 -12.13 -18.22 -18.76
C VAL A 161 -12.08 -18.88 -20.14
N LEU A 162 -12.20 -20.20 -20.21
CA LEU A 162 -12.10 -20.95 -21.47
C LEU A 162 -13.25 -20.65 -22.45
N ARG A 163 -14.44 -20.26 -21.96
CA ARG A 163 -15.57 -19.86 -22.83
C ARG A 163 -15.24 -18.70 -23.77
N PHE A 164 -14.29 -17.83 -23.41
CA PHE A 164 -13.83 -16.74 -24.28
C PHE A 164 -12.96 -17.22 -25.45
N PHE A 165 -12.50 -18.47 -25.43
CA PHE A 165 -11.59 -19.05 -26.42
C PHE A 165 -12.23 -20.17 -27.24
N GLY A 166 -13.44 -20.61 -26.88
CA GLY A 166 -14.24 -21.57 -27.65
C GLY A 166 -15.21 -22.38 -26.79
N GLU A 167 -16.15 -23.06 -27.43
CA GLU A 167 -17.16 -23.88 -26.74
C GLU A 167 -16.64 -25.26 -26.31
N LYS A 168 -15.73 -25.84 -27.10
CA LYS A 168 -15.14 -27.15 -26.81
C LYS A 168 -13.87 -26.98 -26.01
N GLU A 169 -13.86 -27.54 -24.80
CA GLU A 169 -12.79 -27.37 -23.80
C GLU A 169 -11.37 -27.61 -24.34
N GLY A 170 -11.16 -28.65 -25.15
CA GLY A 170 -9.86 -28.95 -25.77
C GLY A 170 -9.39 -27.86 -26.75
N MET A 171 -10.27 -27.41 -27.64
CA MET A 171 -9.97 -26.35 -28.61
C MET A 171 -9.81 -24.98 -27.92
N ALA A 172 -10.64 -24.70 -26.91
CA ALA A 172 -10.56 -23.48 -26.13
C ALA A 172 -9.23 -23.34 -25.41
N ARG A 173 -8.69 -24.45 -24.86
CA ARG A 173 -7.38 -24.46 -24.22
C ARG A 173 -6.24 -24.19 -25.20
N GLU A 174 -6.31 -24.76 -26.39
CA GLU A 174 -5.32 -24.51 -27.45
C GLU A 174 -5.36 -23.05 -27.91
N ALA A 175 -6.55 -22.51 -28.15
CA ALA A 175 -6.74 -21.09 -28.49
C ALA A 175 -6.27 -20.16 -27.36
N TYR A 176 -6.56 -20.50 -26.10
CA TYR A 176 -6.05 -19.81 -24.92
C TYR A 176 -4.52 -19.81 -24.88
N ARG A 177 -3.88 -20.96 -25.11
CA ARG A 177 -2.42 -21.09 -25.14
C ARG A 177 -1.81 -20.22 -26.22
N LEU A 178 -2.34 -20.27 -27.45
CA LEU A 178 -1.89 -19.45 -28.57
C LEU A 178 -2.03 -17.95 -28.27
N PHE A 179 -3.12 -17.57 -27.58
CA PHE A 179 -3.32 -16.20 -27.14
C PHE A 179 -2.26 -15.78 -26.09
N VAL A 180 -1.98 -16.62 -25.10
CA VAL A 180 -0.91 -16.35 -24.10
C VAL A 180 0.46 -16.25 -24.77
N GLU A 181 0.75 -17.11 -25.74
CA GLU A 181 1.98 -17.05 -26.53
C GLU A 181 2.09 -15.72 -27.29
N ALA A 182 1.02 -15.30 -27.98
CA ALA A 182 1.00 -14.03 -28.69
C ALA A 182 1.19 -12.83 -27.72
N GLU A 183 0.58 -12.87 -26.54
CA GLU A 183 0.73 -11.85 -25.50
C GLU A 183 2.12 -11.86 -24.84
N SER A 184 2.80 -13.01 -24.78
CA SER A 184 4.16 -13.13 -24.23
C SER A 184 5.20 -12.39 -25.07
N ARG A 185 4.97 -12.30 -26.39
CA ARG A 185 5.83 -11.61 -27.35
C ARG A 185 5.62 -10.09 -27.32
N LYS A 186 4.53 -9.63 -26.72
CA LYS A 186 4.30 -8.20 -26.46
C LYS A 186 5.09 -7.85 -25.20
N GLY A 187 5.89 -6.78 -25.27
CA GLY A 187 6.69 -6.29 -24.14
C GLY A 187 5.87 -5.87 -22.92
N GLU A 188 6.41 -5.02 -22.04
CA GLU A 188 5.65 -4.51 -20.90
C GLU A 188 4.34 -3.85 -21.36
N GLN A 189 3.22 -4.25 -20.74
CA GLN A 189 1.87 -3.73 -21.00
C GLN A 189 1.42 -2.85 -19.82
N PRO A 190 1.97 -1.63 -19.69
CA PRO A 190 1.72 -0.76 -18.54
C PRO A 190 0.24 -0.37 -18.40
N GLU A 191 -0.56 -0.46 -19.47
CA GLU A 191 -2.01 -0.21 -19.46
C GLU A 191 -2.82 -1.17 -18.57
N LEU A 192 -2.27 -2.33 -18.18
CA LEU A 192 -2.96 -3.33 -17.34
C LEU A 192 -2.57 -3.25 -15.85
N THR A 193 -1.73 -2.27 -15.46
CA THR A 193 -1.17 -2.16 -14.09
C THR A 193 -1.86 -1.12 -13.20
N GLY A 194 -2.93 -0.48 -13.71
CA GLY A 194 -3.71 0.53 -13.01
C GLY A 194 -3.00 1.87 -12.94
N GLY A 195 -3.25 2.66 -13.97
CA GLY A 195 -3.00 4.09 -14.11
C GLY A 195 -3.91 4.54 -15.24
N GLY A 196 -4.75 5.55 -14.99
CA GLY A 196 -5.94 5.87 -15.77
C GLY A 196 -5.80 5.76 -17.29
N LEU A 197 -6.92 5.39 -17.91
CA LEU A 197 -7.21 5.19 -19.32
C LEU A 197 -6.71 6.33 -20.27
N ILE A 198 -5.40 6.62 -20.34
CA ILE A 198 -4.77 7.51 -21.34
C ILE A 198 -4.00 6.63 -22.35
N ARG A 199 -4.41 5.38 -22.56
CA ARG A 199 -3.70 4.48 -23.48
C ARG A 199 -4.57 3.54 -24.32
N SER A 200 -5.89 3.42 -24.05
CA SER A 200 -6.71 2.38 -24.69
C SER A 200 -7.58 2.83 -25.87
N THR A 201 -7.50 4.09 -26.32
CA THR A 201 -8.07 4.52 -27.60
C THR A 201 -6.98 5.09 -28.50
N GLY A 202 -6.39 4.25 -29.37
CA GLY A 202 -5.83 4.74 -30.62
C GLY A 202 -4.37 5.20 -30.68
N GLY A 203 -3.59 5.01 -29.61
CA GLY A 203 -2.23 5.56 -29.55
C GLY A 203 -2.21 7.10 -29.50
N TRP A 204 -1.00 7.66 -29.33
CA TRP A 204 -0.80 9.10 -29.09
C TRP A 204 -1.32 10.02 -30.20
N SER A 205 -1.45 9.51 -31.44
CA SER A 205 -2.00 10.22 -32.60
C SER A 205 -3.48 10.56 -32.44
N GLU A 206 -4.26 9.64 -31.86
CA GLU A 206 -5.71 9.82 -31.69
C GLU A 206 -6.03 10.67 -30.46
N VAL A 207 -5.22 10.55 -29.39
CA VAL A 207 -5.26 11.44 -28.20
C VAL A 207 -5.00 12.90 -28.58
N LYS A 208 -4.11 13.15 -29.56
CA LYS A 208 -3.81 14.50 -30.05
C LYS A 208 -4.96 15.06 -30.90
N SER A 209 -5.63 14.23 -31.70
CA SER A 209 -6.79 14.62 -32.51
C SER A 209 -8.05 14.89 -31.66
N LEU A 210 -8.20 14.17 -30.54
CA LEU A 210 -9.30 14.38 -29.59
C LEU A 210 -9.11 15.64 -28.74
N ARG A 211 -7.87 15.93 -28.30
CA ARG A 211 -7.53 17.19 -27.62
C ARG A 211 -7.73 18.42 -28.50
N GLN A 212 -7.49 18.31 -29.81
CA GLN A 212 -7.79 19.39 -30.77
C GLN A 212 -9.30 19.64 -30.94
N ARG A 213 -10.15 18.64 -30.63
CA ARG A 213 -11.62 18.72 -30.73
C ARG A 213 -12.32 19.10 -29.42
N GLY A 214 -11.57 19.27 -28.32
CA GLY A 214 -12.12 19.72 -27.03
C GLY A 214 -12.90 18.65 -26.23
N GLU A 215 -12.88 17.39 -26.68
CA GLU A 215 -13.54 16.28 -26.00
C GLU A 215 -12.68 15.79 -24.82
N LYS A 216 -13.20 15.87 -23.59
CA LYS A 216 -12.53 15.38 -22.38
C LYS A 216 -12.97 13.94 -22.08
N GLN A 217 -12.04 12.99 -22.12
CA GLN A 217 -12.25 11.66 -21.51
C GLN A 217 -12.11 11.73 -19.99
N PHE A 218 -12.99 11.01 -19.30
CA PHE A 218 -13.05 10.88 -17.83
C PHE A 218 -12.44 9.53 -17.43
N GLY A 219 -11.55 9.51 -16.43
CA GLY A 219 -10.80 8.31 -16.00
C GLY A 219 -10.38 8.38 -14.52
N ASP A 220 -10.31 7.24 -13.83
CA ASP A 220 -9.86 7.09 -12.43
C ASP A 220 -8.77 6.00 -12.37
N GLU A 221 -7.67 6.23 -11.63
CA GLU A 221 -6.55 5.27 -11.53
C GLU A 221 -6.91 3.94 -10.84
N ARG A 222 -8.04 3.90 -10.14
CA ARG A 222 -8.58 2.72 -9.46
C ARG A 222 -9.50 1.90 -10.37
N ILE A 223 -9.82 2.38 -11.57
CA ILE A 223 -10.77 1.75 -12.49
C ILE A 223 -10.12 1.56 -13.87
N LEU A 224 -10.15 0.33 -14.37
CA LEU A 224 -9.76 -0.03 -15.72
C LEU A 224 -11.02 -0.34 -16.54
N GLY A 225 -11.51 0.66 -17.28
CA GLY A 225 -12.70 0.51 -18.12
C GLY A 225 -13.01 1.78 -18.91
N SER A 226 -14.04 1.71 -19.74
CA SER A 226 -14.54 2.81 -20.58
C SER A 226 -14.94 4.05 -19.75
N SER A 227 -14.95 5.25 -20.36
CA SER A 227 -15.39 6.47 -19.67
C SER A 227 -16.87 6.45 -19.22
N ALA A 228 -17.68 5.53 -19.76
CA ALA A 228 -19.04 5.27 -19.30
C ALA A 228 -19.01 4.43 -18.02
N PHE A 229 -18.27 3.32 -18.03
CA PHE A 229 -18.06 2.46 -16.86
C PHE A 229 -17.41 3.19 -15.68
N VAL A 230 -16.40 4.03 -15.94
CA VAL A 230 -15.77 4.86 -14.91
C VAL A 230 -16.80 5.77 -14.23
N ARG A 231 -17.72 6.38 -15.01
CA ARG A 231 -18.78 7.21 -14.45
C ARG A 231 -19.77 6.39 -13.65
N GLU A 232 -20.21 5.25 -14.17
CA GLU A 232 -21.12 4.34 -13.45
C GLU A 232 -20.54 3.88 -12.11
N ILE A 233 -19.30 3.42 -12.06
CA ILE A 233 -18.66 2.97 -10.82
C ILE A 233 -18.45 4.13 -9.84
N LEU A 234 -18.12 5.33 -10.33
CA LEU A 234 -17.99 6.51 -9.46
C LEU A 234 -19.35 7.02 -8.97
N ASP A 235 -20.40 6.98 -9.78
CA ASP A 235 -21.77 7.33 -9.40
C ASP A 235 -22.32 6.31 -8.40
N GLN A 236 -22.12 5.00 -8.64
CA GLN A 236 -22.44 3.95 -7.68
C GLN A 236 -21.64 4.10 -6.39
N ALA A 237 -20.37 4.49 -6.47
CA ALA A 237 -19.55 4.74 -5.28
C ALA A 237 -19.97 6.02 -4.55
N ASP A 238 -20.41 7.06 -5.24
CA ASP A 238 -20.94 8.30 -4.64
C ASP A 238 -22.34 8.09 -4.05
N ASP A 239 -23.17 7.26 -4.68
CA ASP A 239 -24.45 6.79 -4.14
C ASP A 239 -24.24 5.81 -2.98
N SER A 240 -23.20 4.98 -3.03
CA SER A 240 -22.71 4.20 -1.89
C SER A 240 -22.08 5.09 -0.82
N VAL A 241 -21.52 6.25 -1.15
CA VAL A 241 -21.04 7.22 -0.16
C VAL A 241 -22.22 8.02 0.45
N LYS A 242 -23.36 8.11 -0.24
CA LYS A 242 -24.64 8.63 0.30
C LYS A 242 -25.49 7.58 1.01
N ALA A 243 -25.32 6.28 0.73
CA ALA A 243 -26.14 5.19 1.26
C ALA A 243 -25.38 4.15 2.10
N LEU A 244 -24.06 4.14 2.12
CA LEU A 244 -23.23 3.11 2.76
C LEU A 244 -21.98 3.73 3.40
N ILE A 245 -22.11 4.08 4.68
CA ILE A 245 -21.19 3.48 5.64
C ILE A 245 -21.46 1.98 5.51
N PRO A 246 -20.53 1.12 5.04
CA PRO A 246 -20.71 -0.30 5.21
C PRO A 246 -20.71 -0.51 6.72
N ALA A 247 -21.90 -0.72 7.29
CA ALA A 247 -22.09 -1.27 8.61
C ALA A 247 -21.53 -2.69 8.57
N SER A 248 -20.21 -2.81 8.64
CA SER A 248 -19.60 -4.06 9.02
C SER A 248 -19.97 -4.26 10.48
N ASN A 249 -21.04 -5.02 10.71
CA ASN A 249 -21.62 -5.29 12.02
C ASN A 249 -20.68 -6.01 12.98
N PHE A 250 -19.38 -6.20 12.70
CA PHE A 250 -18.42 -6.81 13.63
C PHE A 250 -18.39 -6.16 15.02
N SER A 251 -18.63 -4.85 15.12
CA SER A 251 -18.74 -4.15 16.41
C SER A 251 -20.10 -4.42 17.09
N GLN A 252 -21.17 -4.61 16.31
CA GLN A 252 -22.50 -5.01 16.80
C GLN A 252 -22.54 -6.49 17.19
N ASP A 253 -22.00 -7.39 16.36
CA ASP A 253 -21.88 -8.83 16.61
C ASP A 253 -21.01 -9.10 17.84
N ALA A 254 -19.92 -8.35 18.01
CA ALA A 254 -19.10 -8.43 19.22
C ALA A 254 -19.83 -7.86 20.45
N ALA A 255 -20.61 -6.80 20.30
CA ALA A 255 -21.44 -6.27 21.37
C ALA A 255 -22.60 -7.22 21.73
N GLU A 256 -23.14 -7.96 20.78
CA GLU A 256 -24.14 -9.01 21.00
C GLU A 256 -23.51 -10.23 21.68
N GLU A 257 -22.36 -10.69 21.21
CA GLU A 257 -21.62 -11.79 21.82
C GLU A 257 -21.15 -11.45 23.24
N LEU A 258 -20.72 -10.21 23.48
CA LEU A 258 -20.41 -9.71 24.83
C LEU A 258 -21.64 -9.82 25.74
N ARG A 259 -22.80 -9.34 25.29
CA ARG A 259 -24.05 -9.40 26.07
C ARG A 259 -24.46 -10.83 26.37
N LYS A 260 -24.39 -11.72 25.37
CA LYS A 260 -24.69 -13.14 25.50
C LYS A 260 -23.80 -13.81 26.55
N ARG A 261 -22.48 -13.68 26.41
CA ARG A 261 -21.54 -14.32 27.34
C ARG A 261 -21.59 -13.72 28.75
N CYS A 262 -21.86 -12.41 28.88
CA CYS A 262 -22.17 -11.79 30.17
C CYS A 262 -23.38 -12.43 30.86
N GLY A 263 -24.46 -12.68 30.10
CA GLY A 263 -25.66 -13.36 30.60
C GLY A 263 -25.39 -14.80 31.03
N GLU A 264 -24.66 -15.58 30.22
CA GLU A 264 -24.29 -16.97 30.53
C GLU A 264 -23.37 -17.08 31.76
N CYS A 265 -22.50 -16.09 31.98
CA CYS A 265 -21.56 -16.07 33.10
C CYS A 265 -22.08 -15.32 34.34
N GLY A 266 -23.29 -14.76 34.31
CA GLY A 266 -23.86 -13.98 35.41
C GLY A 266 -23.12 -12.66 35.70
N VAL A 267 -22.40 -12.09 34.73
CA VAL A 267 -21.62 -10.86 34.88
C VAL A 267 -22.42 -9.67 34.34
N ALA A 268 -22.62 -8.63 35.15
CA ALA A 268 -23.30 -7.41 34.70
C ALA A 268 -22.46 -6.67 33.64
N LEU A 269 -23.10 -6.26 32.53
CA LEU A 269 -22.43 -5.63 31.38
C LEU A 269 -21.61 -4.38 31.77
N GLN A 270 -22.13 -3.57 32.69
CA GLN A 270 -21.47 -2.35 33.20
C GLN A 270 -20.12 -2.63 33.88
N LEU A 271 -19.92 -3.84 34.44
CA LEU A 271 -18.65 -4.25 35.04
C LEU A 271 -17.59 -4.57 33.97
N MET A 272 -18.03 -5.00 32.78
CA MET A 272 -17.16 -5.23 31.64
C MET A 272 -16.73 -3.89 31.02
N GLU A 273 -17.59 -2.88 30.99
CA GLU A 273 -17.31 -1.56 30.43
C GLU A 273 -16.45 -0.65 31.35
N SER A 274 -16.49 -0.88 32.68
CA SER A 274 -15.82 -0.05 33.69
C SER A 274 -14.38 -0.47 34.05
N GLY A 275 -13.79 -1.44 33.33
CA GLY A 275 -12.43 -1.92 33.60
C GLY A 275 -12.26 -2.69 34.93
N SER A 276 -13.35 -3.18 35.53
CA SER A 276 -13.35 -3.93 36.80
C SER A 276 -12.36 -5.10 36.82
N LYS A 277 -11.59 -5.25 37.90
CA LYS A 277 -10.56 -6.30 38.04
C LYS A 277 -11.03 -7.58 38.73
N ARG A 278 -12.35 -7.80 38.86
CA ARG A 278 -12.88 -9.05 39.41
C ARG A 278 -12.42 -10.25 38.56
N ASP A 279 -12.19 -11.39 39.20
CA ASP A 279 -11.63 -12.57 38.54
C ASP A 279 -12.53 -13.07 37.40
N GLU A 280 -13.85 -13.08 37.62
CA GLU A 280 -14.89 -13.42 36.64
C GLU A 280 -14.81 -12.52 35.40
N CYS A 281 -14.70 -11.19 35.59
CA CYS A 281 -14.56 -10.23 34.48
C CYS A 281 -13.22 -10.37 33.76
N THR A 282 -12.15 -10.70 34.49
CA THR A 282 -10.81 -10.86 33.92
C THR A 282 -10.72 -12.12 33.06
N ALA A 283 -11.31 -13.22 33.51
CA ALA A 283 -11.42 -14.46 32.74
C ALA A 283 -12.27 -14.27 31.48
N LEU A 284 -13.44 -13.64 31.61
CA LEU A 284 -14.35 -13.38 30.50
C LEU A 284 -13.74 -12.43 29.46
N ARG A 285 -13.04 -11.37 29.88
CA ARG A 285 -12.30 -10.48 28.97
C ARG A 285 -11.21 -11.21 28.22
N LYS A 286 -10.52 -12.17 28.85
CA LYS A 286 -9.49 -12.96 28.18
C LYS A 286 -10.08 -13.86 27.10
N GLU A 287 -11.19 -14.52 27.37
CA GLU A 287 -11.92 -15.33 26.40
C GLU A 287 -12.43 -14.48 25.23
N LEU A 288 -13.20 -13.42 25.53
CA LEU A 288 -13.78 -12.55 24.51
C LEU A 288 -12.71 -11.80 23.71
N ALA A 289 -11.59 -11.39 24.32
CA ALA A 289 -10.50 -10.77 23.58
C ALA A 289 -9.91 -11.72 22.52
N VAL A 290 -9.80 -13.01 22.85
CA VAL A 290 -9.34 -14.04 21.89
C VAL A 290 -10.37 -14.22 20.78
N LYS A 291 -11.64 -14.36 21.13
CA LYS A 291 -12.75 -14.55 20.19
C LYS A 291 -12.90 -13.36 19.25
N PHE A 292 -12.94 -12.15 19.79
CA PHE A 292 -13.08 -10.89 19.06
C PHE A 292 -11.96 -10.67 18.04
N ILE A 293 -10.73 -11.04 18.39
CA ILE A 293 -9.59 -10.85 17.49
C ILE A 293 -9.45 -12.01 16.50
N ARG A 294 -9.65 -13.26 16.93
CA ARG A 294 -9.40 -14.44 16.08
C ARG A 294 -10.58 -14.84 15.20
N GLU A 295 -11.80 -14.66 15.69
CA GLU A 295 -13.02 -15.09 15.01
C GLU A 295 -13.73 -13.89 14.37
N PHE A 296 -13.90 -12.79 15.11
CA PHE A 296 -14.56 -11.57 14.58
C PHE A 296 -13.59 -10.60 13.88
N GLY A 297 -12.27 -10.81 13.99
CA GLY A 297 -11.26 -10.02 13.28
C GLY A 297 -11.14 -8.56 13.74
N LEU A 298 -11.56 -8.24 14.97
CA LEU A 298 -11.44 -6.92 15.58
C LEU A 298 -9.96 -6.56 15.81
N SER A 299 -9.66 -5.27 15.73
CA SER A 299 -8.32 -4.77 16.09
C SER A 299 -8.13 -4.75 17.60
N TYR A 300 -6.88 -4.81 18.09
CA TYR A 300 -6.57 -4.69 19.52
C TYR A 300 -7.19 -3.44 20.17
N ALA A 301 -7.26 -2.32 19.43
CA ALA A 301 -7.86 -1.09 19.92
C ALA A 301 -9.39 -1.18 20.01
N GLU A 302 -10.03 -1.80 19.02
CA GLU A 302 -11.48 -1.99 19.01
C GLU A 302 -11.93 -3.02 20.04
N THR A 303 -11.22 -4.14 20.16
CA THR A 303 -11.43 -5.12 21.23
C THR A 303 -11.25 -4.50 22.61
N ALA A 304 -10.28 -3.58 22.77
CA ALA A 304 -10.08 -2.86 24.02
C ALA A 304 -11.27 -1.95 24.36
N ARG A 305 -11.81 -1.24 23.36
CA ARG A 305 -13.03 -0.42 23.51
C ARG A 305 -14.24 -1.26 23.91
N GLN A 306 -14.48 -2.37 23.21
CA GLN A 306 -15.59 -3.29 23.46
C GLN A 306 -15.52 -3.94 24.85
N LEU A 307 -14.31 -4.16 25.37
CA LEU A 307 -14.10 -4.82 26.66
C LEU A 307 -13.80 -3.84 27.81
N GLY A 308 -13.93 -2.52 27.60
CA GLY A 308 -13.70 -1.51 28.63
C GLY A 308 -12.29 -1.53 29.24
N VAL A 309 -11.26 -1.85 28.44
CA VAL A 309 -9.86 -1.95 28.88
C VAL A 309 -8.91 -1.17 27.98
N SER A 310 -7.65 -1.02 28.40
CA SER A 310 -6.63 -0.42 27.54
C SER A 310 -6.14 -1.39 26.46
N THR A 311 -5.71 -0.87 25.32
CA THR A 311 -5.08 -1.66 24.25
C THR A 311 -3.84 -2.42 24.74
N SER A 312 -3.12 -1.85 25.72
CA SER A 312 -2.00 -2.52 26.39
C SER A 312 -2.43 -3.75 27.18
N ALA A 313 -3.58 -3.70 27.87
CA ALA A 313 -4.13 -4.84 28.61
C ALA A 313 -4.50 -6.00 27.66
N VAL A 314 -5.14 -5.70 26.52
CA VAL A 314 -5.43 -6.70 25.49
C VAL A 314 -4.13 -7.31 24.94
N ASN A 315 -3.12 -6.50 24.66
CA ASN A 315 -1.81 -6.99 24.21
C ASN A 315 -1.15 -7.90 25.28
N GLN A 316 -1.23 -7.54 26.57
CA GLN A 316 -0.73 -8.37 27.66
C GLN A 316 -1.44 -9.71 27.79
N ILE A 317 -2.77 -9.76 27.58
CA ILE A 317 -3.54 -11.02 27.56
C ILE A 317 -2.94 -11.99 26.51
N PHE A 318 -2.66 -11.49 25.31
CA PHE A 318 -2.08 -12.28 24.23
C PHE A 318 -0.60 -12.65 24.48
N ARG A 319 0.19 -11.74 25.06
CA ARG A 319 1.56 -12.03 25.48
C ARG A 319 1.61 -13.12 26.56
N ARG A 320 0.67 -13.12 27.51
CA ARG A 320 0.58 -14.15 28.57
C ARG A 320 0.13 -15.49 28.03
N LEU A 321 -0.83 -15.51 27.11
CA LEU A 321 -1.25 -16.73 26.40
C LEU A 321 -0.10 -17.36 25.61
N ALA A 322 0.69 -16.54 24.89
CA ALA A 322 1.88 -17.01 24.19
C ALA A 322 2.97 -17.54 25.14
N ARG A 323 3.12 -16.92 26.33
CA ARG A 323 4.03 -17.40 27.39
C ARG A 323 3.55 -18.69 28.07
N THR A 324 2.25 -18.94 28.20
CA THR A 324 1.74 -20.17 28.82
C THR A 324 2.02 -21.39 27.93
N THR A 325 1.94 -21.22 26.61
CA THR A 325 2.36 -22.24 25.63
C THR A 325 3.88 -22.45 25.63
N LEU A 326 4.65 -21.39 25.93
CA LEU A 326 6.11 -21.44 26.04
C LEU A 326 6.58 -22.03 27.37
N PHE A 327 5.83 -21.88 28.46
CA PHE A 327 6.18 -22.40 29.80
C PHE A 327 6.04 -23.93 29.89
N ILE A 328 5.04 -24.52 29.23
CA ILE A 328 4.90 -25.99 29.10
C ILE A 328 6.07 -26.57 28.27
N LEU A 329 6.67 -25.75 27.39
CA LEU A 329 7.84 -26.11 26.58
C LEU A 329 9.18 -25.79 27.28
N MET A 330 9.21 -24.82 28.19
CA MET A 330 10.40 -24.37 28.93
C MET A 330 10.63 -25.10 30.26
N THR A 331 9.65 -25.80 30.83
CA THR A 331 9.90 -26.66 32.01
C THR A 331 10.84 -27.83 31.72
N ILE A 332 11.08 -28.14 30.43
CA ILE A 332 12.05 -29.16 29.99
C ILE A 332 13.46 -28.56 29.79
N VAL A 333 13.59 -27.24 29.68
CA VAL A 333 14.87 -26.59 29.32
C VAL A 333 15.01 -25.30 30.10
N THR A 334 15.68 -25.34 31.26
CA THR A 334 16.67 -24.35 31.76
C THR A 334 16.87 -24.47 33.28
N LEU A 335 17.68 -25.45 33.70
CA LEU A 335 18.71 -25.18 34.72
C LEU A 335 19.83 -24.44 33.99
N SER A 336 19.96 -23.13 34.21
CA SER A 336 21.25 -22.42 34.39
C SER A 336 21.19 -20.95 33.94
N ALA A 337 21.49 -20.12 34.94
CA ALA A 337 22.27 -18.89 34.91
C ALA A 337 21.63 -17.56 34.48
N CYS A 338 21.98 -16.57 35.30
CA CYS A 338 21.37 -15.26 35.48
C CYS A 338 22.20 -14.12 34.87
N ASN A 339 21.52 -12.96 34.84
CA ASN A 339 22.01 -11.59 35.02
C ASN A 339 22.69 -10.82 33.87
N GLY A 340 22.12 -9.64 33.58
CA GLY A 340 22.75 -8.53 32.88
C GLY A 340 21.74 -7.41 32.58
N ALA A 341 21.90 -6.25 33.22
CA ALA A 341 20.95 -5.13 33.29
C ALA A 341 20.90 -4.20 32.05
N ALA A 342 19.82 -3.40 31.94
CA ALA A 342 19.50 -2.50 30.83
C ALA A 342 19.85 -1.01 31.13
N PRO A 343 20.07 -0.16 30.09
CA PRO A 343 20.17 1.29 30.24
C PRO A 343 18.85 2.03 29.89
N PRO A 344 18.69 3.31 30.30
CA PRO A 344 17.40 4.00 30.35
C PRO A 344 17.06 4.81 29.09
N THR A 345 15.75 5.03 28.92
CA THR A 345 15.08 5.80 27.88
C THR A 345 14.92 7.27 28.31
N ILE A 346 15.23 8.23 27.44
CA ILE A 346 14.83 9.64 27.62
C ILE A 346 13.77 9.99 26.58
N THR A 347 12.62 10.43 27.09
CA THR A 347 11.45 10.91 26.34
C THR A 347 11.35 12.42 26.46
N GLU A 348 11.32 13.16 25.35
CA GLU A 348 10.76 14.51 25.29
C GLU A 348 9.93 14.71 24.01
N LYS A 349 8.75 15.31 24.17
CA LYS A 349 7.83 15.72 23.09
C LYS A 349 8.03 17.21 22.80
N PRO A 350 7.99 17.68 21.53
CA PRO A 350 7.77 19.10 21.27
C PRO A 350 6.31 19.42 20.96
N LYS A 351 5.86 20.52 21.56
CA LYS A 351 4.62 21.27 21.33
C LYS A 351 4.56 21.87 19.93
N ALA A 352 3.33 22.07 19.45
CA ALA A 352 3.01 22.87 18.27
C ALA A 352 3.42 24.35 18.46
N MET A 353 4.03 24.94 17.44
CA MET A 353 4.17 26.39 17.27
C MET A 353 3.96 26.77 15.80
N THR A 354 2.86 27.46 15.55
CA THR A 354 2.65 28.37 14.42
C THR A 354 3.38 29.69 14.70
N GLU A 355 4.28 30.15 13.80
CA GLU A 355 4.39 31.55 13.33
C GLU A 355 5.65 31.83 12.46
N LYS A 356 5.40 32.51 11.32
CA LYS A 356 6.25 33.44 10.53
C LYS A 356 7.77 33.14 10.39
N GLN A 357 8.16 32.49 9.29
CA GLN A 357 9.53 32.48 8.75
C GLN A 357 9.59 33.59 7.68
N HIS A 358 10.34 34.68 7.83
CA HIS A 358 11.78 34.72 7.63
C HIS A 358 12.39 35.92 8.39
N PRO A 359 13.36 35.73 9.31
CA PRO A 359 14.31 36.80 9.60
C PRO A 359 15.18 37.04 8.37
N ALA A 360 15.60 38.30 8.16
CA ALA A 360 16.16 38.83 6.92
C ALA A 360 17.39 38.07 6.39
N ASN A 361 17.18 37.04 5.55
CA ASN A 361 18.25 36.41 4.76
C ASN A 361 18.47 37.24 3.47
N PRO A 362 19.54 38.05 3.37
CA PRO A 362 19.76 38.93 2.22
C PRO A 362 20.13 38.17 0.94
N TYR A 363 20.43 36.87 1.05
CA TYR A 363 20.82 36.03 -0.07
C TYR A 363 19.64 35.24 -0.67
N TYR A 364 18.45 35.36 -0.08
CA TYR A 364 17.24 34.73 -0.60
C TYR A 364 16.74 35.48 -1.84
N SER A 365 16.68 34.80 -2.99
CA SER A 365 16.14 35.38 -4.22
C SER A 365 15.45 34.31 -5.06
N ARG A 366 14.26 34.66 -5.57
CA ARG A 366 13.45 33.79 -6.44
C ARG A 366 13.77 33.93 -7.92
N THR A 367 14.51 34.97 -8.29
CA THR A 367 14.84 35.29 -9.68
C THR A 367 16.32 35.09 -10.00
N ASP A 368 17.19 35.21 -9.01
CA ASP A 368 18.63 34.99 -9.17
C ASP A 368 18.97 33.49 -9.17
N THR A 369 19.79 33.10 -10.14
CA THR A 369 20.16 31.71 -10.42
C THR A 369 21.67 31.50 -10.40
N THR A 370 22.43 32.57 -10.13
CA THR A 370 23.89 32.53 -10.01
C THR A 370 24.32 31.67 -8.83
N SER A 371 25.46 30.97 -8.96
CA SER A 371 25.99 30.11 -7.89
C SER A 371 26.30 30.94 -6.65
N LEU A 372 25.74 30.54 -5.51
CA LEU A 372 25.91 31.19 -4.22
C LEU A 372 26.85 30.36 -3.34
N ASN A 373 28.08 30.85 -3.14
CA ASN A 373 29.07 30.22 -2.28
C ASN A 373 29.33 31.11 -1.06
N LEU A 374 28.74 30.76 0.08
CA LEU A 374 28.92 31.44 1.36
C LEU A 374 29.58 30.49 2.37
N SER A 375 30.21 31.05 3.40
CA SER A 375 30.77 30.27 4.50
C SER A 375 29.64 29.66 5.36
N ASP A 376 29.96 28.57 6.06
CA ASP A 376 28.98 27.87 6.89
C ASP A 376 28.50 28.72 8.09
N ALA A 377 29.39 29.56 8.62
CA ALA A 377 29.07 30.54 9.67
C ALA A 377 27.95 31.51 9.25
N ILE A 378 28.01 32.02 8.01
CA ILE A 378 26.96 32.90 7.48
C ILE A 378 25.63 32.13 7.37
N TRP A 379 25.66 30.88 6.89
CA TRP A 379 24.45 30.05 6.81
C TRP A 379 23.81 29.78 8.17
N LYS A 380 24.63 29.60 9.22
CA LYS A 380 24.15 29.40 10.59
C LYS A 380 23.44 30.64 11.16
N GLU A 381 23.85 31.83 10.74
CA GLU A 381 23.23 33.09 11.16
C GLU A 381 21.93 33.40 10.41
N VAL A 382 21.89 33.14 9.09
CA VAL A 382 20.76 33.56 8.24
C VAL A 382 19.64 32.53 8.11
N LEU A 383 19.89 31.25 8.46
CA LEU A 383 18.90 30.18 8.37
C LEU A 383 18.28 29.87 9.73
N SER A 384 17.01 29.49 9.74
CA SER A 384 16.41 28.91 10.94
C SER A 384 17.13 27.59 11.32
N PRO A 385 17.20 27.22 12.61
CA PRO A 385 17.93 26.04 13.05
C PRO A 385 17.55 24.75 12.30
N ALA A 386 16.25 24.52 12.07
CA ALA A 386 15.78 23.34 11.34
C ALA A 386 16.21 23.34 9.86
N VAL A 387 16.16 24.50 9.20
CA VAL A 387 16.61 24.65 7.81
C VAL A 387 18.13 24.49 7.72
N TYR A 388 18.88 25.02 8.68
CA TYR A 388 20.34 24.89 8.74
C TYR A 388 20.77 23.42 8.89
N GLU A 389 20.18 22.68 9.83
CA GLU A 389 20.51 21.27 10.06
C GLU A 389 20.26 20.38 8.83
N VAL A 390 19.13 20.61 8.12
CA VAL A 390 18.84 19.88 6.88
C VAL A 390 19.78 20.34 5.77
N ALA A 391 19.89 21.65 5.53
CA ALA A 391 20.63 22.22 4.40
C ALA A 391 22.14 21.93 4.44
N ARG A 392 22.74 21.91 5.64
CA ARG A 392 24.21 21.91 5.83
C ARG A 392 24.74 20.59 6.37
N HIS A 393 23.99 19.92 7.24
CA HIS A 393 24.41 18.65 7.85
C HIS A 393 23.74 17.42 7.22
N GLY A 394 22.89 17.60 6.20
CA GLY A 394 22.24 16.47 5.52
C GLY A 394 21.22 15.74 6.40
N SER A 395 20.70 16.41 7.44
CA SER A 395 19.66 15.85 8.30
C SER A 395 18.41 15.53 7.49
N THR A 396 17.74 14.43 7.83
CA THR A 396 16.50 14.00 7.18
C THR A 396 15.33 14.14 8.15
N GLU A 397 14.26 14.80 7.74
CA GLU A 397 13.03 14.92 8.54
C GLU A 397 12.39 13.54 8.74
N GLN A 398 11.66 13.33 9.84
CA GLN A 398 10.94 12.06 10.02
C GLN A 398 9.84 11.90 8.97
N ALA A 399 9.65 10.68 8.49
CA ALA A 399 8.56 10.37 7.56
C ALA A 399 7.22 10.82 8.15
N PHE A 400 6.38 11.44 7.32
CA PHE A 400 5.04 11.93 7.66
C PHE A 400 4.99 13.08 8.68
N SER A 401 6.11 13.73 9.00
CA SER A 401 6.13 14.90 9.91
C SER A 401 6.25 16.24 9.19
N GLY A 402 6.73 16.26 7.95
CA GLY A 402 7.00 17.48 7.19
C GLY A 402 5.74 18.25 6.75
N LYS A 403 5.86 19.55 6.51
CA LYS A 403 4.73 20.40 6.09
C LYS A 403 4.15 20.05 4.71
N TYR A 404 4.91 19.41 3.82
CA TYR A 404 4.52 19.26 2.41
C TYR A 404 4.34 17.81 1.95
N TRP A 405 4.49 16.81 2.83
CA TRP A 405 4.32 15.42 2.41
C TRP A 405 2.89 15.16 1.90
N ASP A 406 1.86 15.64 2.61
CA ASP A 406 0.42 15.48 2.27
C ASP A 406 -0.21 16.73 1.61
N TYR A 407 0.61 17.69 1.16
CA TYR A 407 0.13 18.97 0.64
C TYR A 407 -0.05 18.93 -0.89
N GLU A 408 -1.19 19.41 -1.38
CA GLU A 408 -1.58 19.36 -2.82
C GLU A 408 -1.83 20.75 -3.43
N GLY A 409 -1.35 21.82 -2.81
CA GLY A 409 -1.51 23.17 -3.34
C GLY A 409 -0.89 23.33 -4.74
N ARG A 410 -1.57 24.08 -5.61
CA ARG A 410 -1.05 24.47 -6.93
C ARG A 410 -0.11 25.66 -6.81
N GLY A 411 1.14 25.47 -7.20
CA GLY A 411 2.20 26.44 -6.93
C GLY A 411 3.60 25.92 -7.22
N SER A 412 4.59 26.68 -6.77
CA SER A 412 6.00 26.39 -7.00
C SER A 412 6.72 26.14 -5.67
N TYR A 413 7.67 25.22 -5.68
CA TYR A 413 8.53 24.92 -4.54
C TYR A 413 9.92 25.52 -4.75
N PHE A 414 10.35 26.31 -3.77
CA PHE A 414 11.62 27.01 -3.74
C PHE A 414 12.51 26.44 -2.64
N CYS A 415 13.82 26.59 -2.81
CA CYS A 415 14.78 26.27 -1.76
C CYS A 415 14.62 27.24 -0.59
N ALA A 416 14.25 26.75 0.59
CA ALA A 416 14.08 27.60 1.78
C ALA A 416 15.37 28.31 2.21
N ALA A 417 16.55 27.83 1.78
CA ALA A 417 17.82 28.46 2.10
C ALA A 417 18.17 29.66 1.21
N CYS A 418 17.80 29.65 -0.08
CA CYS A 418 18.29 30.64 -1.04
C CYS A 418 17.26 31.15 -2.06
N GLY A 419 16.05 30.62 -2.05
CA GLY A 419 14.95 31.05 -2.92
C GLY A 419 14.98 30.49 -4.35
N ASN A 420 15.96 29.66 -4.74
CA ASN A 420 15.98 29.07 -6.08
C ASN A 420 14.75 28.17 -6.31
N MET A 421 14.08 28.33 -7.45
CA MET A 421 12.91 27.51 -7.80
C MET A 421 13.34 26.10 -8.19
N LEU A 422 12.83 25.09 -7.48
CA LEU A 422 13.27 23.70 -7.57
C LEU A 422 12.29 22.83 -8.35
N PHE A 423 11.01 22.90 -7.98
CA PHE A 423 9.95 22.02 -8.47
C PHE A 423 8.64 22.77 -8.68
N ARG A 424 7.80 22.25 -9.58
CA ARG A 424 6.40 22.67 -9.72
C ARG A 424 5.47 21.64 -9.08
N SER A 425 4.28 22.08 -8.66
CA SER A 425 3.29 21.22 -8.00
C SER A 425 2.71 20.13 -8.90
N ASP A 426 2.69 20.31 -10.22
CA ASP A 426 2.30 19.30 -11.21
C ASP A 426 3.29 18.13 -11.27
N ALA A 427 4.57 18.40 -11.00
CA ALA A 427 5.59 17.38 -10.84
C ALA A 427 5.49 16.61 -9.51
N LYS A 428 4.73 17.13 -8.52
CA LYS A 428 4.53 16.47 -7.23
C LYS A 428 3.56 15.32 -7.37
N PHE A 429 3.88 14.17 -6.78
CA PHE A 429 3.00 13.00 -6.80
C PHE A 429 2.91 12.36 -5.41
N ALA A 430 1.80 11.65 -5.18
CA ALA A 430 1.56 10.97 -3.92
C ALA A 430 2.47 9.75 -3.77
N THR A 431 3.18 9.67 -2.65
CA THR A 431 4.07 8.55 -2.34
C THR A 431 3.79 8.04 -0.94
N THR A 432 4.13 6.76 -0.71
CA THR A 432 4.00 6.15 0.62
C THR A 432 5.24 6.33 1.49
N CYS A 433 6.27 7.04 1.01
CA CYS A 433 7.52 7.21 1.74
C CYS A 433 7.40 8.25 2.87
N GLY A 434 6.43 9.17 2.82
CA GLY A 434 6.20 10.16 3.88
C GLY A 434 6.99 11.46 3.73
N TRP A 435 7.59 11.70 2.57
CA TRP A 435 8.26 12.95 2.19
C TRP A 435 7.69 13.49 0.87
N PRO A 436 7.66 14.82 0.65
CA PRO A 436 7.24 15.39 -0.62
C PRO A 436 8.10 14.82 -1.77
N SER A 437 7.42 14.25 -2.75
CA SER A 437 8.05 13.53 -3.86
C SER A 437 7.67 14.15 -5.20
N PHE A 438 8.67 14.34 -6.05
CA PHE A 438 8.51 14.91 -7.39
C PHE A 438 9.08 13.97 -8.45
N PHE A 439 8.53 13.95 -9.66
CA PHE A 439 9.05 13.11 -10.73
C PHE A 439 10.02 13.84 -11.66
N GLU A 440 10.01 15.17 -11.65
CA GLU A 440 10.92 15.99 -12.44
C GLU A 440 11.27 17.29 -11.72
N THR A 441 12.45 17.82 -12.03
CA THR A 441 12.92 19.14 -11.61
C THR A 441 12.41 20.20 -12.56
N LEU A 442 12.23 21.44 -12.08
CA LEU A 442 11.79 22.56 -12.93
C LEU A 442 12.67 22.75 -14.19
N ARG A 443 13.99 22.66 -14.04
CA ARG A 443 14.96 22.86 -15.12
C ARG A 443 16.25 22.07 -14.83
N PRO A 444 17.07 21.74 -15.84
CA PRO A 444 18.25 20.89 -15.65
C PRO A 444 19.22 21.33 -14.54
N ASN A 445 19.35 22.64 -14.29
CA ASN A 445 20.27 23.20 -13.31
C ASN A 445 19.58 23.66 -12.00
N SER A 446 18.32 23.33 -11.75
CA SER A 446 17.68 23.70 -10.47
C SER A 446 18.24 22.89 -9.31
N VAL A 447 18.71 21.67 -9.57
CA VAL A 447 19.38 20.79 -8.61
C VAL A 447 20.68 20.24 -9.20
N LEU A 448 21.54 19.72 -8.33
CA LEU A 448 22.75 18.97 -8.69
C LEU A 448 22.75 17.64 -7.94
N TYR A 449 23.50 16.68 -8.47
CA TYR A 449 23.60 15.33 -7.92
C TYR A 449 24.96 15.12 -7.26
N ARG A 450 24.96 14.46 -6.10
CA ARG A 450 26.18 14.04 -5.40
C ARG A 450 26.07 12.58 -5.01
N LYS A 451 27.20 11.89 -5.03
CA LYS A 451 27.28 10.52 -4.55
C LYS A 451 27.22 10.52 -3.01
N ASP A 452 26.32 9.74 -2.45
CA ASP A 452 26.18 9.54 -1.00
C ASP A 452 26.42 8.06 -0.67
N SER A 453 27.44 7.79 0.15
CA SER A 453 27.79 6.45 0.64
C SER A 453 27.54 6.31 2.15
N SER A 454 26.83 7.27 2.75
CA SER A 454 26.55 7.31 4.18
C SER A 454 25.73 6.09 4.62
N PHE A 455 25.95 5.65 5.85
CA PHE A 455 25.27 4.48 6.45
C PHE A 455 25.42 3.17 5.65
N GLY A 456 26.48 3.06 4.83
CA GLY A 456 26.74 1.87 4.01
C GLY A 456 25.77 1.67 2.84
N MET A 457 25.04 2.71 2.44
CA MET A 457 24.12 2.70 1.31
C MET A 457 24.67 3.53 0.17
N GLU A 458 24.60 3.04 -1.06
CA GLU A 458 24.93 3.82 -2.26
C GLU A 458 23.68 4.55 -2.77
N ARG A 459 23.63 5.87 -2.61
CA ARG A 459 22.49 6.72 -2.99
C ARG A 459 22.95 7.95 -3.78
N THR A 460 22.01 8.58 -4.47
CA THR A 460 22.25 9.86 -5.15
C THR A 460 21.59 10.97 -4.35
N GLU A 461 22.40 11.77 -3.66
CA GLU A 461 21.97 12.99 -2.98
C GLU A 461 21.59 14.06 -4.02
N VAL A 462 20.51 14.77 -3.73
CA VAL A 462 20.05 15.92 -4.49
C VAL A 462 20.33 17.18 -3.67
N VAL A 463 21.11 18.09 -4.25
CA VAL A 463 21.43 19.39 -3.64
C VAL A 463 20.94 20.54 -4.52
N CYS A 464 20.68 21.70 -3.92
CA CYS A 464 20.24 22.89 -4.64
C CYS A 464 21.31 23.36 -5.65
N GLY A 465 20.92 23.64 -6.90
CA GLY A 465 21.86 24.09 -7.93
C GLY A 465 22.48 25.46 -7.68
N ARG A 466 21.82 26.31 -6.86
CA ARG A 466 22.31 27.64 -6.50
C ARG A 466 23.25 27.64 -5.29
N CYS A 467 22.79 27.15 -4.14
CA CYS A 467 23.53 27.24 -2.87
C CYS A 467 24.15 25.93 -2.40
N LYS A 468 23.96 24.82 -3.13
CA LYS A 468 24.44 23.48 -2.79
C LYS A 468 23.92 22.94 -1.45
N ALA A 469 22.82 23.48 -0.93
CA ALA A 469 22.13 22.96 0.24
C ALA A 469 21.56 21.56 -0.04
N HIS A 470 21.66 20.66 0.94
CA HIS A 470 21.02 19.34 0.87
C HIS A 470 19.50 19.47 0.77
N LEU A 471 18.89 18.79 -0.19
CA LEU A 471 17.44 18.76 -0.39
C LEU A 471 16.85 17.40 -0.01
N GLY A 472 17.51 16.32 -0.38
CA GLY A 472 17.09 14.94 -0.16
C GLY A 472 17.81 13.99 -1.10
N HIS A 473 17.10 12.99 -1.62
CA HIS A 473 17.66 11.97 -2.50
C HIS A 473 16.76 11.70 -3.72
N VAL A 474 17.37 11.20 -4.79
CA VAL A 474 16.67 10.72 -5.99
C VAL A 474 16.78 9.20 -6.10
N PHE A 475 15.68 8.57 -6.49
CA PHE A 475 15.57 7.12 -6.66
C PHE A 475 14.99 6.79 -8.04
N ASP A 476 15.23 5.58 -8.53
CA ASP A 476 14.79 5.11 -9.86
C ASP A 476 13.46 4.34 -9.80
N ASP A 477 12.64 4.63 -8.79
CA ASP A 477 11.34 4.02 -8.52
C ASP A 477 10.18 5.03 -8.63
N GLY A 478 10.38 6.10 -9.41
CA GLY A 478 9.37 7.12 -9.66
C GLY A 478 8.39 6.77 -10.79
N PRO A 479 7.33 7.57 -10.95
CA PRO A 479 6.36 7.35 -12.00
C PRO A 479 6.97 7.66 -13.39
N PRO A 480 6.44 7.06 -14.47
CA PRO A 480 6.72 7.50 -15.83
C PRO A 480 6.36 8.99 -16.01
N PRO A 481 7.04 9.76 -16.88
CA PRO A 481 8.00 9.31 -17.90
C PRO A 481 9.46 9.27 -17.46
N THR A 482 9.84 9.95 -16.38
CA THR A 482 11.25 10.05 -15.96
C THR A 482 11.71 8.80 -15.23
N GLY A 483 10.78 8.06 -14.58
CA GLY A 483 11.12 6.95 -13.69
C GLY A 483 11.87 7.41 -12.43
N LYS A 484 12.05 8.72 -12.23
CA LYS A 484 12.80 9.29 -11.11
C LYS A 484 11.84 9.73 -10.02
N ARG A 485 12.20 9.47 -8.76
CA ARG A 485 11.51 9.98 -7.57
C ARG A 485 12.46 10.86 -6.78
N PHE A 486 12.26 12.17 -6.87
CA PHE A 486 12.94 13.17 -6.05
C PHE A 486 12.24 13.25 -4.68
N CYS A 487 12.78 12.55 -3.69
CA CYS A 487 12.28 12.48 -2.32
C CYS A 487 12.95 13.55 -1.45
N MET A 488 12.27 14.68 -1.24
CA MET A 488 12.85 15.89 -0.64
C MET A 488 12.38 16.10 0.80
N ASN A 489 13.17 16.77 1.62
CA ASN A 489 12.73 17.22 2.94
C ASN A 489 11.77 18.42 2.81
N SER A 490 10.62 18.39 3.47
CA SER A 490 9.68 19.52 3.52
C SER A 490 10.30 20.74 4.19
N VAL A 491 11.13 20.55 5.21
CA VAL A 491 11.80 21.63 5.96
C VAL A 491 12.62 22.56 5.04
N ILE A 492 13.27 22.01 4.01
CA ILE A 492 14.13 22.79 3.08
C ILE A 492 13.39 23.28 1.82
N LEU A 493 12.09 23.04 1.74
CA LEU A 493 11.23 23.57 0.70
C LEU A 493 10.40 24.75 1.22
N GLU A 494 10.07 25.67 0.34
CA GLU A 494 9.11 26.74 0.56
C GLU A 494 8.13 26.79 -0.60
N PHE A 495 6.84 26.84 -0.31
CA PHE A 495 5.79 26.78 -1.32
C PHE A 495 5.16 28.16 -1.55
N GLU A 496 5.00 28.54 -2.83
CA GLU A 496 4.23 29.71 -3.25
C GLU A 496 3.04 29.28 -4.10
N PRO A 497 1.79 29.65 -3.73
CA PRO A 497 0.60 29.31 -4.51
C PRO A 497 0.49 30.14 -5.81
N ASP A 498 -0.12 29.57 -6.85
CA ASP A 498 -0.42 30.29 -8.09
C ASP A 498 -1.47 31.39 -7.85
N LYS A 499 -1.31 32.54 -8.52
CA LYS A 499 -2.17 33.75 -8.36
C LYS A 499 -3.67 33.53 -8.61
N SER A 500 -4.08 32.42 -9.23
CA SER A 500 -5.49 32.08 -9.48
C SER A 500 -6.18 31.32 -8.34
N SER A 501 -5.42 30.85 -7.34
CA SER A 501 -5.94 30.06 -6.21
C SER A 501 -6.44 30.89 -5.02
N SER A 502 -6.29 32.22 -5.06
CA SER A 502 -6.69 33.14 -3.98
C SER A 502 -8.11 33.70 -4.09
N LYS A 503 -8.89 33.30 -5.10
CA LYS A 503 -10.30 33.71 -5.26
C LYS A 503 -11.23 32.49 -5.32
N LYS A 504 -11.61 31.97 -4.15
CA LYS A 504 -12.93 31.36 -3.86
C LYS A 504 -13.02 30.94 -2.37
N GLN A 505 -13.42 31.90 -1.55
CA GLN A 505 -14.32 31.69 -0.41
C GLN A 505 -15.30 32.87 -0.49
N PRO A 506 -16.57 32.58 -0.81
CA PRO A 506 -17.62 32.84 0.16
C PRO A 506 -18.14 31.54 0.78
#